data_AF-A0A432T6Y4-F1
#
_entry.id   AF-A0A432T6Y4-F1
#
_cell.length_a   1.000
_cell.length_b   1.000
_cell.length_c   1.000
_cell.angle_alpha   90.00
_cell.angle_beta   90.00
_cell.angle_gamma   90.00
#
_symmetry.space_group_name_H-M   'P 1'
#
loop_
_entity.id
_entity.type
_entity.pdbx_description
1 polymer ?
#
loop_
_entity_poly.entity_id
_entity_poly.type
_entity_poly.pdbx_seq_one_letter_code
_entity_poly.pdbx_strand_id
1 'polypeptide(L)' 'MILSIESSCDDSSIAITKIETNELIFHKKISQEKKHACYGGVVPELAS' A
#
# COMPACT_ATOMS: atom_id res chain seq x y z
N MET A 1 -12.11 -14.32 6.83
CA MET A 1 -11.06 -13.26 6.81
C MET A 1 -10.68 -13.00 5.36
N ILE A 2 -10.39 -11.76 5.01
CA ILE A 2 -9.82 -11.35 3.70
C ILE A 2 -8.42 -10.80 3.97
N LEU A 3 -7.44 -11.26 3.21
CA LEU A 3 -6.12 -10.64 3.12
C LEU A 3 -6.11 -9.75 1.87
N SER A 4 -5.91 -8.46 2.06
CA SER A 4 -5.78 -7.49 0.98
C SER A 4 -4.30 -7.16 0.77
N ILE A 5 -3.90 -7.05 -0.49
CA ILE A 5 -2.57 -6.62 -0.92
C ILE A 5 -2.78 -5.47 -1.90
N GLU A 6 -2.12 -4.34 -1.65
CA GLU A 6 -2.13 -3.18 -2.52
C GLU A 6 -0.70 -2.87 -2.98
N SER A 7 -0.51 -2.76 -4.29
CA SER A 7 0.81 -2.60 -4.93
C SER A 7 0.72 -1.89 -6.29
N SER A 8 -0.28 -1.04 -6.51
CA SER A 8 -0.52 -0.43 -7.84
C SER A 8 0.38 0.76 -8.19
N CYS A 9 1.00 1.43 -7.19
CA CYS A 9 1.75 2.67 -7.38
C CYS A 9 3.01 2.70 -6.48
N ASP A 10 3.22 3.79 -5.74
CA ASP A 10 4.39 4.05 -4.91
C ASP A 10 4.24 3.57 -3.45
N ASP A 11 3.10 2.97 -3.12
CA ASP A 11 2.84 2.39 -1.81
C ASP A 11 2.62 0.88 -1.93
N SER A 12 3.19 0.13 -0.98
CA SER A 12 2.87 -1.28 -0.78
C SER A 12 2.18 -1.45 0.56
N SER A 13 1.02 -2.09 0.59
CA SER A 13 0.30 -2.33 1.84
C SER A 13 -0.35 -3.69 1.93
N ILE A 14 -0.57 -4.13 3.16
CA ILE A 14 -1.32 -5.34 3.50
C ILE A 14 -2.38 -5.01 4.55
N ALA A 15 -3.53 -5.69 4.46
CA ALA A 15 -4.60 -5.57 5.45
C ALA A 15 -5.31 -6.91 5.69
N ILE A 16 -5.85 -7.07 6.90
CA ILE A 16 -6.70 -8.22 7.27
C ILE A 16 -8.07 -7.70 7.67
N THR A 17 -9.11 -8.17 6.99
CA THR A 17 -10.51 -7.76 7.25
C THR A 17 -11.37 -8.96 7.61
N LYS A 18 -12.25 -8.85 8.61
CA LYS A 18 -13.28 -9.86 8.90
C LYS A 18 -14.38 -9.78 7.85
N ILE A 19 -14.77 -10.93 7.29
CA ILE A 19 -15.80 -11.00 6.24
C ILE A 19 -17.19 -10.66 6.79
N GLU A 20 -17.50 -11.18 7.98
CA GLU A 20 -18.85 -11.09 8.56
C GLU A 20 -19.19 -9.66 9.01
N THR A 21 -18.20 -8.94 9.53
CA THR A 21 -18.39 -7.62 10.15
C THR A 21 -17.80 -6.48 9.33
N ASN A 22 -17.03 -6.78 8.28
CA ASN A 22 -16.19 -5.82 7.55
C ASN A 22 -15.17 -5.07 8.42
N GLU A 23 -14.86 -5.60 9.60
CA GLU A 23 -13.91 -4.99 10.53
C GLU A 23 -12.46 -5.14 10.05
N LEU A 24 -11.71 -4.03 10.03
CA LEU A 24 -10.28 -4.00 9.76
C LEU A 24 -9.50 -4.40 11.01
N ILE A 25 -8.83 -5.55 10.95
CA ILE A 25 -8.09 -6.14 12.08
C ILE A 25 -6.63 -5.72 12.07
N PHE A 26 -6.07 -5.54 10.88
CA PHE A 26 -4.67 -5.18 10.71
C PHE A 26 -4.50 -4.38 9.43
N HIS A 27 -3.62 -3.38 9.46
CA HIS A 27 -3.20 -2.63 8.29
C HIS A 27 -1.74 -2.18 8.47
N LYS A 28 -0.92 -2.43 7.44
CA LYS A 28 0.46 -1.94 7.37
C LYS A 28 0.76 -1.46 5.97
N LYS A 29 1.35 -0.26 5.89
CA LYS A 29 1.75 0.44 4.67
C LYS A 29 3.25 0.72 4.69
N ILE A 30 3.89 0.62 3.53
CA ILE A 30 5.24 1.06 3.26
C ILE A 30 5.15 2.04 2.09
N SER A 31 5.74 3.24 2.24
CA SER A 31 5.67 4.29 1.24
C SER A 31 7.02 4.57 0.58
N GLN A 32 6.99 4.78 -0.73
CA GLN A 32 8.14 5.17 -1.53
C GLN A 32 8.21 6.69 -1.78
N GLU A 33 7.31 7.49 -1.20
CA GLU A 33 7.23 8.95 -1.38
C GLU A 33 8.60 9.64 -1.29
N LYS A 34 9.42 9.27 -0.29
CA LYS A 34 10.78 9.83 -0.11
C LYS A 34 11.71 9.58 -1.30
N LYS A 35 11.58 8.44 -1.98
CA LYS A 35 12.38 8.12 -3.17
C LYS A 35 11.90 8.91 -4.40
N HIS A 36 10.61 9.22 -4.46
CA HIS A 36 10.01 9.96 -5.56
C HIS A 36 10.10 11.48 -5.39
N ALA A 37 10.22 11.97 -4.15
CA ALA A 37 10.23 13.40 -3.83
C ALA A 37 11.31 14.20 -4.57
N CYS A 38 12.49 13.62 -4.81
CA CYS A 38 13.57 14.29 -5.55
C CYS A 38 13.28 14.47 -7.05
N TYR A 39 12.27 13.78 -7.59
CA TYR A 39 11.86 13.86 -8.99
C TYR A 39 10.60 14.73 -9.20
N GLY A 40 10.03 15.29 -8.13
CA GLY A 40 8.84 16.14 -8.19
C GLY A 40 7.54 15.37 -8.48
N GLY A 41 7.55 14.04 -8.39
CA GLY A 41 6.39 13.18 -8.63
C GLY A 41 6.78 11.70 -8.66
N VAL A 42 5.76 10.83 -8.77
CA VAL A 42 5.98 9.38 -8.89
C VAL A 42 6.74 9.09 -10.18
N VAL A 43 7.75 8.24 -10.07
CA VAL A 43 8.57 7.74 -11.18
C VAL A 43 8.19 6.27 -11.36
N PRO A 44 7.45 5.89 -12.42
CA PRO A 44 6.91 4.54 -12.59
C PRO A 44 7.97 3.43 -12.46
N GLU A 45 9.17 3.67 -12.98
CA GLU A 45 10.28 2.71 -12.94
C GLU A 45 10.83 2.48 -11.53
N LEU A 46 10.63 3.42 -10.60
CA LEU A 46 11.01 3.29 -9.19
C LEU A 46 9.86 2.76 -8.32
N ALA A 47 8.62 2.79 -8.83
CA ALA A 47 7.41 2.35 -8.16
C ALA A 47 7.16 0.84 -8.40
N SER A 48 8.18 0.02 -8.10
CA SER A 48 8.15 -1.45 -8.20
C SER A 48 8.57 -2.12 -6.90
#